data_AF-A0A3B9DQZ5-F1
#
_entry.id   AF-A0A3B9DQZ5-F1
#
_cell.length_a   1.000
_cell.length_b   1.000
_cell.length_c   1.000
_cell.angle_alpha   90.00
_cell.angle_beta   90.00
_cell.angle_gamma   90.00
#
_symmetry.space_group_name_H-M   'P 1'
#
loop_
_entity.id
_entity.type
_entity.pdbx_description
1 polymer ?
#
loop_
_entity_poly.entity_id
_entity_poly.type
_entity_poly.pdbx_seq_one_letter_code
_entity_poly.pdbx_strand_id
1 'polypeptide(L)'
;MGEGESELRREYREPEPVAESVAGLKALVGSIVATSAVRWAAVATLDIPIEFPPLAGPGPTIFFTAVGALGAIADFTVLRRRSDRPEYLFRWIALGVLLLSFPADLWLLSDGAAGAFPGATPTGVTVLMVMHVVAAAVIVLGLTVRPRFPSSA
;
A
#
# COMPACT_ATOMS: atom_id res chain seq x y z
N MET A 1 2.72 -12.65 46.02
CA MET A 1 3.68 -12.40 44.91
C MET A 1 3.04 -12.73 43.54
N GLY A 2 1.75 -12.43 43.32
CA GLY A 2 1.02 -12.84 42.10
C GLY A 2 0.28 -11.72 41.36
N GLU A 3 0.07 -10.56 42.00
CA GLU A 3 -0.67 -9.44 41.40
C GLU A 3 0.21 -8.62 40.44
N GLY A 4 1.46 -8.31 40.82
CA GLY A 4 2.38 -7.56 39.96
C GLY A 4 2.78 -8.24 38.65
N GLU A 5 2.86 -9.58 38.60
CA GLU A 5 3.13 -10.30 37.34
C GLU A 5 1.93 -10.30 36.39
N SER A 6 0.72 -10.23 36.94
CA SER A 6 -0.53 -10.19 36.17
C SER A 6 -0.77 -8.81 35.54
N GLU A 7 -0.34 -7.73 36.22
CA GLU A 7 -0.36 -6.38 35.68
C GLU A 7 0.69 -6.22 34.56
N LEU A 8 1.90 -6.74 34.76
CA LEU A 8 2.94 -6.76 33.72
C LEU A 8 2.54 -7.55 32.46
N ARG A 9 1.82 -8.68 32.61
CA ARG A 9 1.27 -9.43 31.46
C ARG A 9 0.09 -8.74 30.76
N ARG A 10 -0.66 -7.87 31.46
CA ARG A 10 -1.69 -7.03 30.83
C ARG A 10 -1.06 -5.86 30.07
N GLU A 11 0.04 -5.32 30.58
CA GLU A 11 0.77 -4.21 29.98
C GLU A 11 1.60 -4.66 28.74
N TYR A 12 2.06 -5.92 28.71
CA TYR A 12 2.74 -6.57 27.58
C TYR A 12 1.83 -7.53 26.78
N ARG A 13 0.56 -7.16 26.53
CA ARG A 13 -0.26 -7.93 25.58
C ARG A 13 0.18 -7.60 24.15
N GLU A 14 0.98 -8.47 23.56
CA GLU A 14 1.19 -8.54 22.11
C GLU A 14 -0.17 -8.37 21.41
N PRO A 15 -0.29 -7.50 20.39
CA PRO A 15 -1.57 -7.26 19.73
C PRO A 15 -2.12 -8.58 19.20
N GLU A 16 -3.37 -8.87 19.55
CA GLU A 16 -4.04 -10.11 19.18
C GLU A 16 -3.95 -10.33 17.66
N PRO A 17 -3.60 -11.54 17.17
CA PRO A 17 -3.38 -11.82 15.74
C PRO A 17 -4.58 -11.45 14.84
N VAL A 18 -5.77 -11.37 15.42
CA VAL A 18 -7.00 -10.91 14.75
C VAL A 18 -6.95 -9.43 14.40
N ALA A 19 -6.44 -8.56 15.28
CA ALA A 19 -6.35 -7.12 15.02
C ALA A 19 -5.36 -6.81 13.88
N GLU A 20 -4.26 -7.57 13.80
CA GLU A 20 -3.28 -7.47 12.72
C GLU A 20 -3.88 -7.87 11.38
N SER A 21 -4.61 -8.99 11.37
CA SER A 21 -5.30 -9.50 10.19
C SER A 21 -6.35 -8.52 9.67
N VAL A 22 -7.08 -7.86 10.58
CA VAL A 22 -8.05 -6.82 10.24
C VAL A 22 -7.37 -5.57 9.67
N ALA A 23 -6.24 -5.13 10.24
CA ALA A 23 -5.48 -3.98 9.72
C ALA A 23 -4.92 -4.26 8.32
N GLY A 24 -4.33 -5.45 8.11
CA GLY A 24 -3.86 -5.90 6.80
C GLY A 24 -4.99 -5.98 5.77
N LEU A 25 -6.12 -6.56 6.14
CA LEU A 25 -7.29 -6.64 5.25
C LEU A 25 -7.83 -5.25 4.89
N LYS A 26 -7.92 -4.33 5.85
CA LYS A 26 -8.34 -2.94 5.61
C LYS A 26 -7.37 -2.22 4.67
N ALA A 27 -6.05 -2.39 4.87
CA ALA A 27 -5.04 -1.80 3.99
C ALA A 27 -5.15 -2.35 2.55
N LEU A 28 -5.33 -3.66 2.41
CA LEU A 28 -5.51 -4.31 1.11
C LEU A 28 -6.78 -3.83 0.39
N VAL A 29 -7.94 -3.93 1.03
CA VAL A 29 -9.22 -3.53 0.42
C VAL A 29 -9.24 -2.03 0.18
N GLY A 30 -8.78 -1.22 1.15
CA GLY A 30 -8.74 0.22 1.03
C GLY A 30 -7.85 0.70 -0.12
N SER A 31 -6.67 0.11 -0.30
CA SER A 31 -5.78 0.49 -1.39
C SER A 31 -6.37 0.12 -2.75
N ILE A 32 -6.95 -1.08 -2.90
CA ILE A 32 -7.63 -1.49 -4.13
C ILE A 32 -8.78 -0.54 -4.49
N VAL A 33 -9.62 -0.18 -3.51
CA VAL A 33 -10.75 0.74 -3.73
C VAL A 33 -10.24 2.12 -4.13
N ALA A 34 -9.24 2.65 -3.41
CA ALA A 34 -8.71 3.98 -3.67
C ALA A 34 -8.02 4.07 -5.04
N THR A 35 -7.17 3.10 -5.41
CA THR A 35 -6.51 3.11 -6.73
C THR A 35 -7.50 2.86 -7.86
N SER A 36 -8.51 2.01 -7.65
CA SER A 36 -9.59 1.81 -8.64
C SER A 36 -10.40 3.08 -8.87
N ALA A 37 -10.66 3.86 -7.82
CA ALA A 37 -11.33 5.15 -7.93
C ALA A 37 -10.50 6.17 -8.70
N VAL A 38 -9.18 6.25 -8.43
CA VAL A 38 -8.25 7.10 -9.19
C VAL A 38 -8.24 6.70 -10.67
N ARG A 39 -8.12 5.41 -10.97
CA ARG A 39 -8.18 4.92 -12.36
C ARG A 39 -9.49 5.32 -13.02
N TRP A 40 -10.62 5.06 -12.36
CA TRP A 40 -11.94 5.38 -12.92
C TRP A 40 -12.06 6.87 -13.26
N ALA A 41 -11.65 7.74 -12.32
CA ALA A 41 -11.65 9.19 -12.54
C ALA A 41 -10.71 9.60 -13.68
N ALA A 42 -9.51 9.04 -13.74
CA ALA A 42 -8.52 9.33 -14.78
C ALA A 42 -9.02 8.93 -16.17
N VAL A 43 -9.51 7.70 -16.35
CA VAL A 43 -10.02 7.22 -17.65
C VAL A 43 -11.30 7.97 -18.06
N ALA A 44 -12.09 8.46 -17.11
CA ALA A 44 -13.29 9.25 -17.41
C ALA A 44 -13.00 10.70 -17.82
N THR A 45 -11.80 11.23 -17.51
CA THR A 45 -11.49 12.67 -17.66
C THR A 45 -10.27 12.96 -18.53
N LEU A 46 -9.39 11.98 -18.74
CA LEU A 46 -8.15 12.10 -19.48
C LEU A 46 -8.17 11.17 -20.69
N ASP A 47 -7.52 11.61 -21.77
CA ASP A 47 -7.35 10.80 -22.98
C ASP A 47 -6.21 9.80 -22.79
N ILE A 48 -6.53 8.67 -22.15
CA ILE A 48 -5.59 7.58 -21.87
C ILE A 48 -5.84 6.46 -22.89
N PRO A 49 -4.84 6.05 -23.68
CA PRO A 49 -4.99 4.96 -24.65
C PRO A 49 -5.50 3.68 -23.98
N ILE A 50 -6.52 3.06 -24.59
CA ILE A 50 -7.18 1.88 -24.01
C ILE A 50 -6.29 0.64 -24.05
N GLU A 51 -5.31 0.62 -24.96
CA GLU A 51 -4.30 -0.41 -25.06
C GLU A 51 -3.22 -0.31 -23.97
N PHE A 52 -3.17 0.78 -23.19
CA PHE A 52 -2.18 0.95 -22.13
C PHE A 52 -2.41 -0.06 -20.99
N PRO A 53 -1.64 -1.16 -20.91
CA PRO A 53 -2.06 -2.34 -20.16
C PRO A 53 -2.35 -2.10 -18.66
N PRO A 54 -1.59 -1.25 -17.93
CA PRO A 54 -1.86 -0.96 -16.53
C PRO A 54 -3.24 -0.32 -16.27
N LEU A 55 -3.76 0.44 -17.24
CA LEU A 55 -5.01 1.19 -17.15
C LEU A 55 -6.12 0.68 -18.09
N ALA A 56 -5.82 -0.26 -18.99
CA ALA A 56 -6.75 -0.83 -19.97
C ALA A 56 -8.07 -1.36 -19.36
N GLY A 57 -7.98 -1.94 -18.16
CA GLY A 57 -9.13 -2.48 -17.43
C GLY A 57 -8.96 -2.36 -15.92
N PRO A 58 -10.01 -2.63 -15.13
CA PRO A 58 -9.90 -2.66 -13.67
C PRO A 58 -9.02 -3.85 -13.20
N GLY A 59 -8.98 -4.95 -13.96
CA GLY A 59 -8.25 -6.17 -13.61
C GLY A 59 -6.75 -5.94 -13.32
N PRO A 60 -5.96 -5.38 -14.25
CA PRO A 60 -4.55 -5.07 -14.02
C PRO A 60 -4.32 -4.17 -12.80
N THR A 61 -5.11 -3.10 -12.64
CA THR A 61 -5.03 -2.19 -11.50
C THR A 61 -5.24 -2.90 -10.17
N ILE A 62 -6.29 -3.74 -10.08
CA ILE A 62 -6.59 -4.52 -8.86
C ILE A 62 -5.45 -5.50 -8.59
N PHE A 63 -4.97 -6.20 -9.61
CA PHE A 63 -3.91 -7.20 -9.48
C PHE A 63 -2.61 -6.60 -8.96
N PHE A 64 -2.08 -5.55 -9.61
CA PHE A 64 -0.83 -4.92 -9.19
C PHE A 64 -0.94 -4.25 -7.81
N THR A 65 -2.07 -3.61 -7.51
CA THR A 65 -2.32 -3.04 -6.17
C THR A 65 -2.33 -4.12 -5.10
N ALA A 66 -3.01 -5.26 -5.36
CA ALA A 66 -3.08 -6.37 -4.42
C ALA A 66 -1.69 -6.97 -4.16
N VAL A 67 -0.90 -7.21 -5.21
CA VAL A 67 0.47 -7.71 -5.08
C VAL A 67 1.33 -6.76 -4.24
N GLY A 68 1.31 -5.45 -4.53
CA GLY A 68 2.05 -4.45 -3.77
C GLY A 68 1.60 -4.37 -2.30
N ALA A 69 0.29 -4.38 -2.05
CA ALA A 69 -0.26 -4.36 -0.70
C ALA A 69 0.10 -5.61 0.11
N LEU A 70 0.03 -6.80 -0.50
CA LEU A 70 0.42 -8.05 0.16
C LEU A 70 1.92 -8.08 0.50
N GLY A 71 2.77 -7.58 -0.40
CA GLY A 71 4.20 -7.40 -0.13
C GLY A 71 4.44 -6.49 1.08
N ALA A 72 3.78 -5.33 1.10
CA ALA A 72 3.90 -4.38 2.20
C ALA A 72 3.36 -4.94 3.54
N ILE A 73 2.27 -5.71 3.53
CA ILE A 73 1.74 -6.41 4.71
C ILE A 73 2.76 -7.43 5.22
N ALA A 74 3.38 -8.20 4.32
CA ALA A 74 4.42 -9.16 4.68
C ALA A 74 5.64 -8.46 5.31
N ASP A 75 6.13 -7.39 4.67
CA ASP A 75 7.26 -6.59 5.17
C ASP A 75 6.97 -6.03 6.56
N PHE A 76 5.78 -5.44 6.76
CA PHE A 76 5.38 -4.91 8.06
C PHE A 76 5.28 -6.00 9.13
N THR A 77 4.72 -7.16 8.77
CA THR A 77 4.65 -8.32 9.67
C THR A 77 6.03 -8.78 10.11
N VAL A 78 7.00 -8.80 9.18
CA VAL A 78 8.39 -9.14 9.49
C VAL A 78 9.04 -8.09 10.39
N LEU A 79 8.87 -6.80 10.09
CA LEU A 79 9.43 -5.70 10.89
C LEU A 79 8.91 -5.74 12.32
N ARG A 80 7.62 -6.00 12.51
CA ARG A 80 7.02 -6.11 13.85
C ARG A 80 7.60 -7.23 14.70
N ARG A 81 8.10 -8.30 14.07
CA ARG A 81 8.75 -9.42 14.77
C ARG A 81 10.24 -9.21 15.02
N ARG A 82 10.89 -8.28 14.30
CA ARG A 82 12.36 -8.16 14.27
C ARG A 82 12.90 -6.78 14.63
N SER A 83 12.05 -5.79 14.85
CA SER A 83 12.46 -4.42 15.13
C SER A 83 11.76 -3.84 16.35
N ASP A 84 12.51 -3.06 17.12
CA ASP A 84 11.99 -2.29 18.25
C ASP A 84 11.09 -1.10 17.81
N ARG A 85 11.22 -0.66 16.54
CA ARG A 85 10.50 0.51 15.99
C ARG A 85 9.91 0.20 14.60
N PRO A 86 9.00 -0.77 14.48
CA PRO A 86 8.54 -1.28 13.20
C PRO A 86 7.80 -0.23 12.36
N GLU A 87 6.99 0.63 12.99
CA GLU A 87 6.23 1.69 12.32
C GLU A 87 7.15 2.74 11.67
N TYR A 88 8.25 3.09 12.35
CA TYR A 88 9.22 4.05 11.84
C TYR A 88 10.01 3.49 10.65
N LEU A 89 10.53 2.26 10.78
CA LEU A 89 11.25 1.61 9.70
C LEU A 89 10.37 1.36 8.49
N PHE A 90 9.13 0.92 8.71
CA PHE A 90 8.19 0.65 7.63
C PHE A 90 7.89 1.90 6.80
N ARG A 91 7.73 3.07 7.44
CA ARG A 91 7.52 4.33 6.71
C ARG A 91 8.70 4.69 5.81
N TRP A 92 9.93 4.46 6.28
CA TRP A 92 11.13 4.70 5.46
C TRP A 92 11.25 3.70 4.31
N ILE A 93 10.95 2.42 4.56
CA ILE A 93 10.93 1.40 3.51
C ILE A 93 9.86 1.74 2.48
N ALA A 94 8.63 2.04 2.91
CA ALA A 94 7.53 2.42 2.03
C ALA A 94 7.86 3.67 1.21
N LEU A 95 8.51 4.68 1.82
CA LEU A 95 9.00 5.85 1.09
C LEU A 95 10.06 5.47 0.06
N GLY A 96 11.03 4.63 0.42
CA GLY A 96 12.06 4.15 -0.50
C GLY A 96 11.47 3.38 -1.68
N VAL A 97 10.52 2.48 -1.43
CA VAL A 97 9.81 1.71 -2.46
C VAL A 97 8.98 2.62 -3.36
N LEU A 98 8.28 3.61 -2.79
CA LEU A 98 7.52 4.60 -3.56
C LEU A 98 8.45 5.41 -4.48
N LEU A 99 9.58 5.88 -3.96
CA LEU A 99 10.55 6.62 -4.77
C LEU A 99 11.18 5.74 -5.85
N LEU A 100 11.39 4.45 -5.57
CA LEU A 100 11.89 3.48 -6.53
C LEU A 100 10.85 3.12 -7.61
N SER A 101 9.55 3.23 -7.32
CA SER A 101 8.50 2.96 -8.31
C SER A 101 8.46 4.03 -9.41
N PHE A 102 8.87 5.27 -9.13
CA PHE A 102 8.83 6.34 -10.13
C PHE A 102 9.82 6.14 -11.29
N PRO A 103 11.10 5.78 -11.09
CA PRO A 103 11.97 5.38 -12.20
C PRO A 103 11.40 4.21 -13.01
N ALA A 104 10.75 3.23 -12.36
CA ALA A 104 10.09 2.14 -13.07
C ALA A 104 8.93 2.66 -13.93
N ASP A 105 8.11 3.57 -13.40
CA ASP A 105 7.02 4.24 -14.14
C ASP A 105 7.56 5.04 -15.34
N LEU A 106 8.64 5.81 -15.14
CA LEU A 106 9.27 6.59 -16.21
C LEU A 106 9.91 5.72 -17.28
N TRP A 107 10.38 4.52 -16.92
CA TRP A 107 10.94 3.57 -17.89
C TRP A 107 9.90 3.10 -18.92
N LEU A 108 8.60 3.12 -18.60
CA LEU A 108 7.53 2.81 -19.56
C LEU A 108 7.48 3.78 -20.75
N LEU A 109 8.04 4.99 -20.61
CA LEU A 109 8.15 5.97 -21.69
C LEU A 109 9.37 5.76 -22.59
N SER A 110 10.23 4.79 -22.27
CA SER A 110 11.42 4.49 -23.06
C SER A 110 11.11 3.59 -24.25
N ASP A 111 11.90 3.73 -25.32
CA ASP A 111 11.80 2.88 -26.51
C ASP A 111 11.93 1.38 -26.18
N GLY A 112 12.70 1.04 -25.14
CA GLY A 112 12.88 -0.33 -24.67
C GLY A 112 11.61 -0.95 -24.06
N ALA A 113 10.67 -0.13 -23.58
CA ALA A 113 9.41 -0.59 -22.97
C ALA A 113 8.22 -0.54 -23.95
N ALA A 114 8.34 0.20 -25.05
CA ALA A 114 7.23 0.50 -25.97
C ALA A 114 6.50 -0.76 -26.51
N GLY A 115 7.22 -1.85 -26.74
CA GLY A 115 6.62 -3.11 -27.20
C GLY A 115 5.79 -3.84 -26.14
N ALA A 116 6.18 -3.75 -24.87
CA ALA A 116 5.46 -4.38 -23.76
C ALA A 116 4.32 -3.50 -23.22
N PHE A 117 4.43 -2.19 -23.40
CA PHE A 117 3.47 -1.20 -22.90
C PHE A 117 3.00 -0.29 -24.04
N PRO A 118 2.25 -0.82 -25.03
CA PRO A 118 1.66 0.01 -26.07
C PRO A 118 0.74 1.07 -25.44
N GLY A 119 0.69 2.26 -26.02
CA GLY A 119 -0.14 3.36 -25.49
C GLY A 119 0.39 4.01 -24.21
N ALA A 120 1.63 3.72 -23.78
CA ALA A 120 2.28 4.45 -22.71
C ALA A 120 2.44 5.94 -23.11
N THR A 121 1.86 6.83 -22.31
CA THR A 121 1.94 8.28 -22.49
C THR A 121 2.40 8.95 -21.20
N PRO A 122 3.00 10.14 -21.24
CA PRO A 122 3.35 10.89 -20.04
C PRO A 122 2.15 11.08 -19.08
N THR A 123 0.95 11.30 -19.63
CA THR A 123 -0.29 11.40 -18.86
C THR A 123 -0.63 10.08 -18.17
N GLY A 124 -0.64 8.96 -18.89
CA GLY A 124 -0.92 7.64 -18.31
C GLY A 124 0.10 7.23 -17.25
N VAL A 125 1.39 7.52 -17.49
CA VAL A 125 2.47 7.26 -16.52
C VAL A 125 2.34 8.13 -15.27
N THR A 126 1.97 9.41 -15.43
CA THR A 126 1.69 10.28 -14.28
C THR A 126 0.53 9.76 -13.43
N VAL A 127 -0.52 9.22 -14.06
CA VAL A 127 -1.63 8.57 -13.35
C VAL A 127 -1.14 7.36 -12.54
N LEU A 128 -0.24 6.55 -13.09
CA LEU A 128 0.37 5.43 -12.34
C LEU A 128 1.15 5.92 -11.13
N MET A 129 1.97 6.96 -11.28
CA MET A 129 2.71 7.56 -10.16
C MET A 129 1.77 8.04 -9.06
N VAL A 130 0.65 8.68 -9.42
CA VAL A 130 -0.39 9.11 -8.46
C VAL A 130 -1.02 7.88 -7.78
N MET A 131 -1.32 6.83 -8.51
CA MET A 131 -1.85 5.58 -7.94
C MET A 131 -0.87 4.94 -6.96
N HIS A 132 0.44 4.96 -7.23
CA HIS A 132 1.47 4.50 -6.29
C HIS A 132 1.46 5.32 -4.99
N VAL A 133 1.38 6.65 -5.09
CA VAL A 133 1.28 7.52 -3.91
C VAL A 133 0.03 7.21 -3.10
N VAL A 134 -1.12 7.05 -3.76
CA VAL A 134 -2.40 6.73 -3.10
C VAL A 134 -2.35 5.36 -2.41
N ALA A 135 -1.86 4.33 -3.11
CA ALA A 135 -1.68 3.00 -2.54
C ALA A 135 -0.77 3.03 -1.31
N ALA A 136 0.41 3.66 -1.43
CA ALA A 136 1.37 3.78 -0.35
C ALA A 136 0.77 4.52 0.86
N ALA A 137 0.07 5.64 0.63
CA ALA A 137 -0.58 6.40 1.69
C ALA A 137 -1.63 5.54 2.43
N VAL A 138 -2.53 4.86 1.70
CA VAL A 138 -3.57 4.02 2.31
C VAL A 138 -2.97 2.85 3.08
N ILE A 139 -1.96 2.18 2.53
CA ILE A 139 -1.28 1.06 3.18
C ILE A 139 -0.55 1.53 4.46
N VAL A 140 0.22 2.61 4.37
CA VAL A 140 0.98 3.14 5.53
C VAL A 140 0.04 3.60 6.63
N LEU A 141 -1.06 4.28 6.30
CA LEU A 141 -2.07 4.67 7.28
C LEU A 141 -2.76 3.45 7.88
N GLY A 142 -3.18 2.50 7.06
CA GLY A 142 -3.89 1.29 7.50
C GLY A 142 -3.05 0.38 8.40
N LEU A 143 -1.74 0.32 8.19
CA LEU A 143 -0.84 -0.55 8.95
C LEU A 143 -0.19 0.14 10.16
N THR A 144 0.03 1.46 10.12
CA THR A 144 0.78 2.17 11.19
C THR A 144 -0.08 2.98 12.15
N VAL A 145 -1.37 3.21 11.87
CA VAL A 145 -2.26 3.94 12.78
C VAL A 145 -2.92 2.96 13.75
N ARG A 146 -2.65 3.09 15.05
CA ARG A 146 -3.31 2.30 16.10
C ARG A 146 -4.72 2.84 16.39
N PRO A 147 -5.74 1.99 16.51
CA PRO A 147 -7.04 2.41 17.04
C PRO A 147 -6.87 2.95 18.46
N ARG A 148 -7.27 4.18 18.72
CA ARG A 148 -7.38 4.71 20.08
C ARG A 148 -8.75 4.31 20.62
N PHE A 149 -8.80 3.34 21.51
CA PHE A 149 -10.02 3.10 22.29
C PHE A 149 -10.03 4.06 23.49
N PRO A 150 -11.14 4.78 23.75
CA PRO A 150 -11.26 5.56 24.98
C PRO A 150 -11.19 4.60 26.18
N SER A 151 -10.35 4.92 27.15
CA SER A 151 -10.30 4.21 28.43
C SER A 151 -11.64 4.47 29.13
N SER A 152 -12.45 3.44 29.30
CA SER A 152 -13.67 3.51 30.11
C SER A 152 -13.23 3.68 31.56
N ALA A 153 -13.37 4.92 32.05
CA ALA A 153 -13.22 5.29 33.46
C ALA A 153 -14.37 4.75 34.31
#